data_AF-A0A519WPC8-F1
#
_entry.id   AF-A0A519WPC8-F1
#
_cell.length_a   1.000
_cell.length_b   1.000
_cell.length_c   1.000
_cell.angle_alpha   90.00
_cell.angle_beta   90.00
_cell.angle_gamma   90.00
#
_symmetry.space_group_name_H-M   'P 1'
#
loop_
_entity.id
_entity.type
_entity.pdbx_description
1 polymer ?
#
loop_
_entity_poly.entity_id
_entity_poly.type
_entity_poly.pdbx_seq_one_letter_code
_entity_poly.pdbx_strand_id
1 'polypeptide(L)' 'MVWTETSLKWYVDNVEFYKFDSTGANKDEFRRSYFMLINLAVGGNWPGAPNASTVFPQKYIVDYVRVFQ' A
#
# COMPACT_ATOMS: atom_id res chain seq x y z
N MET A 1 2.38 6.63 5.37
CA MET A 1 2.88 5.50 6.20
C MET A 1 4.07 5.99 7.00
N VAL A 2 4.19 5.58 8.25
CA VAL A 2 5.41 5.75 9.05
C VAL A 2 5.98 4.36 9.29
N TRP A 3 7.20 4.13 8.82
CA TRP A 3 7.89 2.84 8.93
C TRP A 3 9.15 3.01 9.75
N THR A 4 9.25 2.22 10.81
CA THR A 4 10.34 2.20 11.78
C THR A 4 10.89 0.78 11.92
N GLU A 5 11.98 0.59 12.65
CA GLU A 5 12.58 -0.73 12.91
C GLU A 5 11.61 -1.71 13.58
N THR A 6 10.64 -1.20 14.37
CA THR A 6 9.74 -1.99 15.22
C THR A 6 8.28 -1.98 14.76
N SER A 7 7.90 -1.06 13.86
CA SER A 7 6.51 -0.96 13.43
C SER A 7 6.30 -0.30 12.07
N LEU A 8 5.18 -0.66 11.45
CA LEU A 8 4.60 0.02 10.30
C LEU A 8 3.24 0.59 10.72
N LYS A 9 3.01 1.87 10.40
CA LYS A 9 1.76 2.57 10.66
C LYS A 9 1.23 3.19 9.38
N TRP A 10 -0.03 2.91 9.06
CA TRP A 10 -0.69 3.43 7.87
C TRP A 10 -1.68 4.53 8.24
N TYR A 11 -1.74 5.53 7.36
CA TYR A 11 -2.54 6.73 7.54
C TYR A 11 -3.33 7.02 6.28
N VAL A 12 -4.55 7.51 6.43
CA VAL A 12 -5.36 8.17 5.39
C VAL A 12 -5.71 9.55 5.94
N ASP A 13 -5.43 10.61 5.20
CA ASP A 13 -5.67 12.00 5.63
C ASP A 13 -5.12 12.31 7.04
N ASN A 14 -3.91 11.82 7.32
CA ASN A 14 -3.20 11.93 8.60
C ASN A 14 -3.85 11.21 9.81
N VAL A 15 -4.89 10.43 9.59
CA VAL A 15 -5.52 9.59 10.62
C VAL A 15 -4.94 8.18 10.57
N GLU A 16 -4.37 7.71 11.70
CA GLU A 16 -3.86 6.33 11.82
C GLU A 16 -5.05 5.36 11.71
N PHE A 17 -5.02 4.45 10.72
CA PHE A 17 -6.09 3.46 10.54
C PHE A 17 -5.62 2.02 10.79
N TYR A 18 -4.32 1.76 10.72
CA TYR A 18 -3.75 0.44 10.97
C TYR A 18 -2.31 0.53 11.46
N LYS A 19 -1.94 -0.38 12.36
CA LYS A 19 -0.59 -0.55 12.90
C LYS A 19 -0.21 -2.03 12.90
N PHE A 20 1.01 -2.30 12.46
CA PHE A 20 1.63 -3.61 12.49
C PHE A 20 2.92 -3.57 13.32
N ASP A 21 3.06 -4.53 14.24
CA ASP A 21 4.27 -4.77 15.01
C ASP A 21 5.19 -5.73 14.24
N SER A 22 6.40 -5.26 13.89
CA SER A 22 7.40 -6.02 13.14
C SER A 22 8.44 -6.71 14.03
N THR A 23 8.34 -6.62 15.37
CA THR A 23 9.35 -7.17 16.31
C THR A 23 9.26 -8.69 16.51
N GLY A 24 8.15 -9.31 16.12
CA GLY A 24 7.95 -10.75 16.28
C GLY A 24 8.95 -11.61 15.49
N ALA A 25 9.17 -12.83 15.95
CA ALA A 25 9.98 -13.82 15.23
C ALA A 25 9.44 -14.03 13.81
N ASN A 26 10.34 -14.17 12.83
CA ASN A 26 10.04 -14.31 11.40
C ASN A 26 9.35 -13.08 10.76
N LYS A 27 9.74 -11.87 11.17
CA LYS A 27 9.28 -10.60 10.57
C LYS A 27 10.43 -9.72 10.07
N ASP A 28 11.62 -10.30 9.88
CA ASP A 28 12.82 -9.58 9.46
C ASP A 28 12.73 -9.02 8.04
N GLU A 29 11.82 -9.53 7.22
CA GLU A 29 11.52 -8.97 5.90
C GLU A 29 11.17 -7.48 5.99
N PHE A 30 10.44 -7.05 7.02
CA PHE A 30 10.06 -5.65 7.23
C PHE A 30 11.20 -4.72 7.69
N ARG A 31 12.45 -5.17 7.66
CA ARG A 31 13.66 -4.38 7.96
C ARG A 31 14.68 -4.39 6.81
N ARG A 32 14.28 -4.83 5.63
CA ARG A 32 15.13 -4.87 4.43
C ARG A 32 14.91 -3.65 3.54
N SER A 33 15.73 -3.51 2.49
CA SER A 33 15.52 -2.50 1.46
C SER A 33 14.37 -2.89 0.52
N TYR A 34 13.52 -1.93 0.19
CA TYR A 34 12.38 -2.10 -0.72
C TYR A 34 12.36 -1.01 -1.79
N PHE A 35 11.56 -1.24 -2.82
CA PHE A 35 11.22 -0.26 -3.85
C PHE A 35 9.71 0.00 -3.82
N MET A 36 9.28 1.14 -4.37
CA MET A 36 7.87 1.47 -4.48
C MET A 36 7.29 0.94 -5.80
N LEU A 37 6.07 0.40 -5.73
CA LEU A 37 5.30 -0.03 -6.89
C LEU A 37 3.93 0.67 -6.85
N ILE A 38 3.54 1.29 -7.96
CA ILE A 38 2.23 1.91 -8.14
C ILE A 38 1.67 1.38 -9.45
N ASN A 39 0.52 0.71 -9.38
CA ASN A 39 -0.15 0.15 -10.55
C ASN A 39 -1.67 0.24 -10.41
N LEU A 40 -2.38 0.20 -11.54
CA LEU A 40 -3.83 0.04 -11.62
C LEU A 40 -4.13 -1.30 -12.29
N ALA A 41 -4.35 -2.34 -11.48
CA ALA A 41 -4.71 -3.66 -12.00
C ALA A 41 -6.17 -3.67 -12.53
N VAL A 42 -6.42 -4.49 -13.55
CA VAL A 42 -7.76 -4.74 -14.10
C VAL A 42 -8.03 -6.24 -14.06
N GLY A 43 -8.97 -6.67 -13.21
CA GLY A 43 -9.25 -8.08 -12.99
C GLY A 43 -8.36 -8.74 -11.91
N GLY A 44 -8.73 -9.96 -11.51
CA GLY A 44 -7.96 -10.80 -10.59
C GLY A 44 -8.87 -11.66 -9.70
N ASN A 45 -8.28 -12.65 -9.02
CA ASN A 45 -9.05 -13.55 -8.14
C ASN A 45 -9.73 -12.80 -6.98
N TRP A 46 -9.04 -11.81 -6.40
CA TRP A 46 -9.58 -11.01 -5.31
C TRP A 46 -10.56 -9.91 -5.76
N PRO A 47 -10.21 -9.02 -6.72
CA PRO A 47 -11.14 -7.97 -7.17
C PRO A 47 -12.27 -8.48 -8.07
N GLY A 48 -12.17 -9.71 -8.60
CA GLY A 48 -13.06 -10.22 -9.64
C GLY A 48 -12.76 -9.64 -11.02
N ALA A 49 -13.46 -10.13 -12.04
CA ALA A 49 -13.38 -9.57 -13.39
C ALA A 49 -14.26 -8.33 -13.54
N PRO A 50 -13.87 -7.34 -14.36
CA PRO A 50 -14.77 -6.27 -14.79
C PRO A 50 -16.08 -6.81 -15.36
N ASN A 51 -17.16 -6.07 -15.16
CA ASN A 51 -18.49 -6.42 -15.61
C ASN A 51 -19.17 -5.23 -16.31
N ALA A 52 -20.45 -5.37 -16.64
CA ALA A 52 -21.21 -4.33 -17.35
C ALA A 52 -21.36 -3.00 -16.58
N SER A 53 -21.18 -3.00 -15.25
CA SER A 53 -21.16 -1.75 -14.46
C SER A 53 -19.76 -1.13 -14.34
N THR A 54 -18.73 -1.78 -14.88
CA THR A 54 -17.37 -1.23 -14.87
C THR A 54 -17.22 -0.18 -15.96
N VAL A 55 -17.05 1.08 -15.55
CA VAL A 55 -16.89 2.21 -16.47
C VAL A 55 -15.45 2.28 -16.97
N PHE A 56 -15.26 2.36 -18.28
CA PHE A 56 -13.95 2.63 -18.90
C PHE A 56 -14.02 3.90 -19.76
N PRO A 57 -12.91 4.65 -19.91
CA PRO A 57 -11.60 4.45 -19.29
C PRO A 57 -11.55 4.88 -17.81
N GLN A 58 -10.64 4.29 -17.03
CA GLN A 58 -10.31 4.72 -15.66
C GLN A 58 -8.90 5.32 -15.63
N LYS A 59 -8.67 6.26 -14.70
CA LYS A 59 -7.37 6.90 -14.48
C LYS A 59 -7.00 6.80 -13.01
N TYR A 60 -5.75 6.42 -12.73
CA TYR A 60 -5.17 6.51 -11.40
C TYR A 60 -4.22 7.71 -11.36
N ILE A 61 -4.67 8.82 -10.78
CA ILE A 61 -3.97 10.10 -10.78
C ILE A 61 -3.17 10.24 -9.49
N VAL A 62 -1.85 10.36 -9.59
CA VAL A 62 -0.94 10.54 -8.45
C VAL A 62 -0.21 11.87 -8.66
N ASP A 63 -0.42 12.82 -7.74
CA ASP A 63 0.25 14.14 -7.80
C ASP A 63 1.72 14.04 -7.37
N TYR A 64 1.99 13.40 -6.23
CA TYR A 64 3.34 13.20 -5.75
C TYR A 64 3.51 11.95 -4.89
N VAL A 65 4.76 11.48 -4.82
CA VAL A 65 5.24 10.51 -3.84
C VAL A 65 6.37 11.18 -3.06
N ARG A 66 6.33 11.12 -1.74
CA ARG A 66 7.36 11.69 -0.85
C ARG A 66 7.83 10.65 0.14
N VAL A 67 9.14 10.61 0.37
CA VAL A 67 9.80 9.77 1.37
C VAL A 67 10.58 10.70 2.29
N PHE A 68 10.48 10.46 3.59
CA PHE A 68 11.13 11.24 4.64
C PHE A 68 11.97 10.29 5.51
N GLN A 69 13.01 10.81 6.14
CA GLN A 69 13.89 10.09 7.07
C GLN A 69 14.11 10.95 8.32
#